data_AF-A0A1A8P2I8-F1
#
_entry.id   AF-A0A1A8P2I8-F1
#
_cell.length_a   1.000
_cell.length_b   1.000
_cell.length_c   1.000
_cell.angle_alpha   90.00
_cell.angle_beta   90.00
_cell.angle_gamma   90.00
#
_symmetry.space_group_name_H-M   'P 1'
#
loop_
_entity.id
_entity.type
_entity.pdbx_description
1 polymer ?
#
loop_
_entity_poly.entity_id
_entity_poly.type
_entity_poly.pdbx_seq_one_letter_code
_entity_poly.pdbx_strand_id
1 'polypeptide(L)'
;SGYSPHDSVNWTRCAPKGHSLFIRLIHLDLEDSQDCVNDAVKVFSNGTLISILCGKKEFEELEEVVNPLHFSSPGGCLTLLFHSD
;
A
#
# COMPACT_ATOMS: atom_id res chain seq x y z
N SER A 1 -14.26 -15.61 0.25
CA SER A 1 -14.64 -14.74 1.38
C SER A 1 -13.84 -13.46 1.25
N GLY A 2 -14.46 -12.30 1.52
CA GLY A 2 -13.79 -11.00 1.53
C GLY A 2 -13.08 -10.71 2.87
N TYR A 3 -12.51 -9.52 2.98
CA TYR A 3 -12.00 -8.98 4.25
C TYR A 3 -13.14 -8.58 5.20
N SER A 4 -12.85 -8.40 6.49
CA SER A 4 -13.85 -7.98 7.48
C SER A 4 -14.04 -6.45 7.48
N PRO A 5 -15.24 -5.95 7.81
CA PRO A 5 -15.45 -4.52 8.07
C PRO A 5 -14.78 -4.10 9.39
N HIS A 6 -14.59 -2.80 9.58
CA HIS A 6 -13.99 -2.18 10.76
C HIS A 6 -12.59 -2.70 11.14
N ASP A 7 -11.85 -3.27 10.18
CA ASP A 7 -10.50 -3.77 10.40
C ASP A 7 -9.48 -2.66 10.16
N SER A 8 -8.43 -2.63 10.97
CA SER A 8 -7.28 -1.77 10.74
C SER A 8 -6.00 -2.50 11.08
N VAL A 9 -5.14 -2.67 10.07
CA VAL A 9 -3.90 -3.43 10.20
C VAL A 9 -2.76 -2.64 9.61
N ASN A 10 -1.64 -2.60 10.32
CA ASN A 10 -0.42 -1.96 9.86
C ASN A 10 0.74 -2.96 9.81
N TRP A 11 1.56 -2.83 8.79
CA TRP A 11 2.80 -3.58 8.63
C TRP A 11 3.92 -2.63 8.29
N THR A 12 4.99 -2.67 9.08
CA THR A 12 6.20 -1.87 8.84
C THR A 12 7.41 -2.78 8.72
N ARG A 13 8.25 -2.50 7.72
CA ARG A 13 9.55 -3.13 7.53
C ARG A 13 10.58 -2.06 7.16
N CYS A 14 11.79 -2.23 7.67
CA CYS A 14 12.91 -1.35 7.41
C CYS A 14 14.07 -2.12 6.80
N ALA A 15 14.72 -1.52 5.81
CA ALA A 15 15.90 -2.06 5.18
C ALA A 15 17.12 -1.92 6.11
N PRO A 16 18.08 -2.85 6.07
CA PRO A 16 19.41 -2.60 6.59
C PRO A 16 20.07 -1.41 5.91
N LYS A 17 21.10 -0.83 6.55
CA LYS A 17 21.87 0.27 5.97
C LYS A 17 22.42 -0.13 4.59
N GLY A 18 22.28 0.77 3.62
CA GLY A 18 22.72 0.56 2.24
C GLY A 18 21.79 -0.30 1.37
N HIS A 19 20.69 -0.82 1.92
CA HIS A 19 19.67 -1.57 1.17
C HIS A 19 18.37 -0.77 1.11
N SER A 20 17.55 -1.00 0.08
CA SER A 20 16.19 -0.46 -0.03
C SER A 20 15.16 -1.58 0.00
N LEU A 21 13.95 -1.26 0.42
CA LEU A 21 12.79 -2.13 0.25
C LEU A 21 11.97 -1.67 -0.95
N PHE A 22 11.35 -2.62 -1.62
CA PHE A 22 10.30 -2.41 -2.61
C PHE A 22 9.12 -3.32 -2.23
N ILE A 23 7.90 -2.82 -2.38
CA ILE A 23 6.68 -3.62 -2.23
C ILE A 23 5.98 -3.70 -3.58
N ARG A 24 5.49 -4.89 -3.90
CA ARG A 24 4.77 -5.17 -5.15
C ARG A 24 3.39 -5.70 -4.82
N LEU A 25 2.37 -4.90 -5.12
CA LEU A 25 0.98 -5.31 -5.08
C LEU A 25 0.67 -6.08 -6.36
N ILE A 26 0.07 -7.26 -6.22
CA ILE A 26 -0.28 -8.13 -7.36
C ILE A 26 -1.80 -8.23 -7.59
N HIS A 27 -2.60 -7.82 -6.61
CA HIS A 27 -4.05 -7.81 -6.66
C HIS A 27 -4.58 -6.82 -5.62
N LEU A 28 -5.57 -6.02 -5.98
CA LEU A 28 -6.29 -5.11 -5.09
C LEU A 28 -7.78 -5.18 -5.44
N ASP A 29 -8.62 -5.45 -4.45
CA ASP A 29 -10.07 -5.45 -4.61
C ASP A 29 -10.67 -4.98 -3.28
N LEU A 30 -10.95 -3.68 -3.22
CA LEU A 30 -11.51 -2.97 -2.06
C LEU A 30 -12.75 -2.20 -2.49
N GLU A 31 -13.58 -1.79 -1.53
CA GLU A 31 -14.66 -0.83 -1.80
C GLU A 31 -14.10 0.42 -2.49
N ASP A 32 -14.76 0.86 -3.57
CA ASP A 32 -14.39 2.07 -4.30
C ASP A 32 -15.14 3.27 -3.71
N SER A 33 -14.40 4.32 -3.37
CA SER A 33 -14.96 5.55 -2.80
C SER A 33 -14.15 6.76 -3.25
N GLN A 34 -14.81 7.92 -3.30
CA GLN A 34 -14.16 9.18 -3.69
C GLN A 34 -12.96 9.45 -2.77
N ASP A 35 -11.78 9.58 -3.35
CA ASP A 35 -10.50 9.77 -2.63
C ASP A 35 -10.17 8.68 -1.60
N CYS A 36 -10.78 7.49 -1.73
CA CYS A 36 -10.61 6.34 -0.84
C CYS A 36 -10.87 6.67 0.65
N VAL A 37 -11.98 7.36 0.92
CA VAL A 37 -12.38 7.77 2.27
C VAL A 37 -12.92 6.64 3.14
N ASN A 38 -13.48 5.59 2.52
CA ASN A 38 -13.93 4.38 3.20
C ASN A 38 -12.75 3.40 3.31
N ASP A 39 -12.81 2.28 2.59
CA ASP A 39 -11.76 1.27 2.55
C ASP A 39 -10.52 1.78 1.81
N ALA A 40 -9.35 1.53 2.38
CA ALA A 40 -8.10 1.95 1.75
C ALA A 40 -6.89 1.11 2.16
N VAL A 41 -5.96 0.97 1.22
CA VAL A 41 -4.56 0.66 1.49
C VAL A 41 -3.73 1.94 1.31
N LYS A 42 -3.05 2.35 2.38
CA LYS A 42 -2.13 3.49 2.41
C LYS A 42 -0.70 2.99 2.47
N VAL A 43 0.15 3.50 1.57
CA VAL A 43 1.57 3.13 1.49
C VAL A 43 2.41 4.34 1.89
N PHE A 44 3.29 4.15 2.86
CA PHE A 44 4.24 5.16 3.31
C PHE A 44 5.67 4.71 3.00
N SER A 45 6.47 5.64 2.49
CA SER A 45 7.91 5.49 2.31
C SER A 45 8.63 6.47 3.23
N ASN A 46 9.44 5.93 4.15
CA ASN A 46 10.18 6.72 5.13
C ASN A 46 9.30 7.67 5.97
N GLY A 47 8.07 7.25 6.27
CA GLY A 47 7.09 8.06 7.00
C GLY A 47 6.28 9.04 6.13
N THR A 48 6.61 9.20 4.86
CA THR A 48 5.84 10.03 3.91
C THR A 48 4.79 9.17 3.21
N LEU A 49 3.53 9.62 3.21
CA LEU A 49 2.45 8.97 2.46
C LEU A 49 2.72 9.13 0.95
N ILE A 50 2.85 8.01 0.24
CA ILE A 50 3.15 7.99 -1.20
C ILE A 50 1.99 7.44 -2.04
N SER A 51 1.03 6.74 -1.44
CA SER A 51 -0.16 6.25 -2.15
C SER A 51 -1.33 5.99 -1.21
N ILE A 52 -2.53 6.24 -1.71
CA ILE A 52 -3.81 5.81 -1.13
C ILE A 52 -4.53 5.05 -2.25
N LEU A 53 -4.93 3.82 -1.99
CA LEU A 53 -5.47 2.90 -2.99
C LEU A 53 -6.77 2.28 -2.49
N CYS A 54 -7.76 2.24 -3.36
CA CYS A 54 -9.05 1.58 -3.18
C CYS A 54 -9.58 1.12 -4.55
N GLY A 55 -10.78 0.54 -4.56
CA GLY A 55 -11.36 -0.06 -5.76
C GLY A 55 -10.62 -1.33 -6.21
N LYS A 56 -11.03 -1.81 -7.38
CA LYS A 56 -10.48 -3.01 -8.00
C LYS A 56 -9.37 -2.66 -8.99
N LYS A 57 -8.20 -3.27 -8.83
CA LYS A 57 -7.03 -3.12 -9.73
C LYS A 57 -6.44 -4.49 -10.04
N GLU A 58 -6.34 -4.76 -11.34
CA GLU A 58 -5.71 -5.98 -11.85
C GLU A 58 -4.19 -5.84 -11.87
N PHE A 59 -3.51 -6.96 -12.06
CA PHE A 59 -2.06 -7.08 -12.00
C PHE A 59 -1.33 -6.09 -12.92
N GLU A 60 -1.79 -5.95 -14.16
CA GLU A 60 -1.18 -5.10 -15.18
C GLU A 60 -1.22 -3.61 -14.78
N GLU A 61 -2.37 -3.14 -14.27
CA GLU A 61 -2.52 -1.77 -13.77
C GLU A 61 -1.61 -1.51 -12.56
N LEU A 62 -1.57 -2.47 -11.62
CA LEU A 62 -0.73 -2.36 -10.43
C LEU A 62 0.75 -2.33 -10.81
N GLU A 63 1.17 -3.16 -11.77
CA GLU A 63 2.55 -3.22 -12.25
C GLU A 63 2.99 -1.94 -12.96
N GLU A 64 2.14 -1.37 -13.82
CA GLU A 64 2.51 -0.20 -14.62
C GLU A 64 2.42 1.13 -13.85
N VAL A 65 1.41 1.28 -12.99
CA VAL A 65 1.06 2.60 -12.42
C VAL A 65 1.41 2.71 -10.94
N VAL A 66 1.24 1.62 -10.17
CA VAL A 66 1.29 1.67 -8.71
C VAL A 66 2.66 1.27 -8.17
N ASN A 67 3.12 0.07 -8.54
CA ASN A 67 4.34 -0.55 -8.00
C ASN A 67 5.65 0.22 -8.27
N PRO A 68 5.85 0.95 -9.39
CA PRO A 68 7.11 1.65 -9.65
C PRO A 68 7.47 2.73 -8.63
N LEU A 69 6.48 3.23 -7.87
CA LEU A 69 6.67 4.29 -6.88
C LEU A 69 6.88 3.76 -5.45
N HIS A 70 6.73 2.45 -5.23
CA HIS A 70 6.62 1.86 -3.90
C HIS A 70 7.95 1.30 -3.39
N PHE A 71 8.91 2.20 -3.16
CA PHE A 71 10.22 1.85 -2.61
C PHE A 71 10.67 2.77 -1.49
N SER A 72 11.54 2.28 -0.61
CA SER A 72 12.20 3.07 0.43
C SER A 72 13.53 3.64 -0.04
N SER A 73 13.96 4.73 0.60
CA SER A 73 15.38 5.11 0.52
C SER A 73 16.28 4.02 1.13
N PRO A 74 17.60 4.04 0.86
CA PRO A 74 18.53 3.13 1.51
C PRO A 74 18.51 3.27 3.04
N GLY A 75 18.42 2.15 3.76
CA GLY A 75 18.21 2.11 5.22
C GLY A 75 16.81 2.59 5.67
N GLY A 76 15.92 2.83 4.72
CA GLY A 76 14.59 3.36 4.93
C GLY A 76 13.55 2.30 5.27
N CYS A 77 12.32 2.75 5.53
CA CYS A 77 11.20 1.89 5.88
C CYS A 77 10.03 2.02 4.90
N LEU A 78 9.32 0.92 4.68
CA LEU A 78 7.99 0.91 4.06
C LEU A 78 6.96 0.53 5.12
N THR A 79 5.85 1.26 5.12
CA THR A 79 4.68 0.95 5.94
C THR A 79 3.46 0.79 5.03
N LEU A 80 2.76 -0.33 5.16
CA LEU A 80 1.47 -0.59 4.55
C LEU A 80 0.40 -0.51 5.65
N LEU A 81 -0.63 0.31 5.45
CA LEU A 81 -1.77 0.42 6.35
C LEU A 81 -3.03 0.06 5.59
N PHE A 82 -3.70 -0.99 6.03
CA PHE A 82 -5.04 -1.37 5.57
C PHE A 82 -6.08 -0.87 6.55
N HIS A 83 -7.18 -0.32 6.03
CA HIS A 83 -8.35 0.08 6.78
C HIS A 83 -9.60 -0.34 6.02
N SER A 84 -10.57 -0.91 6.73
CA SER A 84 -11.96 -1.03 6.30
C SER A 84 -12.89 -0.34 7.29
N ASP A 85 -13.96 0.25 6.76
CA ASP A 85 -14.95 1.02 7.53
C ASP A 85 -16.10 0.19 8.12
#